data_AF-A0A968XD32-F1
#
_entry.id   AF-A0A968XD32-F1
#
_cell.length_a   1.000
_cell.length_b   1.000
_cell.length_c   1.000
_cell.angle_alpha   90.00
_cell.angle_beta   90.00
_cell.angle_gamma   90.00
#
_symmetry.space_group_name_H-M   'P 1'
#
loop_
_entity.id
_entity.type
_entity.pdbx_description
1 polymer ?
#
loop_
_entity_poly.entity_id
_entity_poly.type
_entity_poly.pdbx_seq_one_letter_code
_entity_poly.pdbx_strand_id
1 'polypeptide(L)' 'MTERCKFQVTIGFSDTALSDEERDTAAVRLMEQLRDLDEIEAVGRVSEVAPDGSKSGLGFLTGFLMAEVNKENG' A
#
# COMPACT_ATOMS: atom_id res chain seq x y z
N MET A 1 -22.59 -19.93 1.29
CA MET A 1 -22.02 -18.58 1.16
C MET A 1 -20.54 -18.74 1.39
N THR A 2 -19.72 -18.59 0.35
CA THR A 2 -18.26 -18.68 0.49
C THR A 2 -17.79 -17.42 1.20
N GLU A 3 -17.09 -17.58 2.33
CA GLU A 3 -16.53 -16.44 3.04
C GLU A 3 -15.37 -15.88 2.21
N ARG A 4 -15.52 -14.65 1.73
CA ARG A 4 -14.47 -13.94 1.00
C ARG A 4 -13.38 -13.56 2.00
N CYS A 5 -12.31 -14.36 2.07
CA CYS A 5 -11.14 -14.02 2.88
C CYS A 5 -10.40 -12.84 2.23
N LYS A 6 -10.67 -11.65 2.74
CA LYS A 6 -9.90 -10.44 2.45
C LYS A 6 -8.77 -10.31 3.46
N PHE A 7 -7.54 -10.13 2.99
CA PHE A 7 -6.41 -9.81 3.85
C PHE A 7 -5.74 -8.52 3.37
N GLN A 8 -5.30 -7.71 4.32
CA GLN A 8 -4.62 -6.45 4.06
C GLN A 8 -3.11 -6.65 4.19
N VAL A 9 -2.36 -6.16 3.19
CA VAL A 9 -0.90 -6.25 3.15
C VAL A 9 -0.32 -4.84 3.07
N THR A 10 0.65 -4.54 3.93
CA THR A 10 1.46 -3.33 3.85
C THR A 10 2.82 -3.65 3.26
N ILE A 11 3.22 -2.93 2.22
CA ILE A 11 4.50 -3.08 1.53
C ILE A 11 5.32 -1.82 1.78
N GLY A 12 6.51 -1.97 2.36
CA GLY A 12 7.44 -0.88 2.64
C GLY A 12 8.74 -1.04 1.87
N PHE A 13 9.17 0.02 1.18
CA PHE A 13 10.48 0.08 0.53
C PHE A 13 11.54 0.52 1.55
N SER A 14 12.37 -0.42 1.99
CA SER A 14 13.31 -0.24 3.10
C SER A 14 14.78 -0.02 2.70
N ASP A 15 15.06 0.10 1.40
CA ASP A 15 16.43 0.35 0.93
C ASP A 15 16.92 1.74 1.37
N THR A 16 17.89 1.74 2.27
CA THR A 16 18.47 2.96 2.84
C THR A 16 19.39 3.71 1.89
N ALA A 17 19.79 3.09 0.77
CA ALA A 17 20.56 3.76 -0.27
C ALA A 17 19.69 4.69 -1.14
N LEU A 18 18.36 4.52 -1.10
CA LEU A 18 17.40 5.31 -1.86
C LEU A 18 16.90 6.52 -1.07
N SER A 19 16.80 7.66 -1.76
CA SER A 19 16.11 8.84 -1.25
C SER A 19 14.63 8.56 -0.96
N ASP A 20 14.01 9.45 -0.20
CA ASP A 20 12.57 9.42 0.05
C ASP A 20 11.78 9.51 -1.28
N GLU A 21 12.20 10.36 -2.23
CA GLU A 21 11.54 10.44 -3.54
C GLU A 21 11.75 9.19 -4.39
N GLU A 22 12.93 8.57 -4.32
CA GLU A 22 13.21 7.32 -5.03
C GLU A 22 12.34 6.17 -4.49
N ARG A 23 12.17 6.10 -3.17
CA ARG A 23 11.26 5.13 -2.53
C ARG A 23 9.79 5.41 -2.87
N ASP A 24 9.35 6.67 -2.92
CA ASP A 24 7.99 7.01 -3.37
C ASP A 24 7.77 6.64 -4.84
N THR A 25 8.76 6.90 -5.69
CA THR A 25 8.70 6.53 -7.11
C THR A 25 8.59 5.02 -7.29
N ALA A 26 9.37 4.24 -6.54
CA ALA A 26 9.29 2.80 -6.54
C ALA A 26 7.91 2.30 -6.07
N ALA A 27 7.35 2.91 -5.02
CA ALA A 27 6.01 2.62 -4.54
C ALA A 27 4.93 2.95 -5.58
N VAL A 28 4.98 4.09 -6.26
CA VAL A 28 4.01 4.43 -7.31
C VAL A 28 4.06 3.41 -8.45
N ARG A 29 5.25 3.01 -8.89
CA ARG A 29 5.40 2.01 -9.96
C ARG A 29 4.84 0.65 -9.55
N LEU A 30 5.09 0.21 -8.31
CA LEU A 30 4.54 -1.05 -7.82
C LEU A 30 3.01 -0.97 -7.67
N MET A 31 2.48 0.17 -7.23
CA MET A 31 1.04 0.39 -7.14
C MET A 31 0.35 0.23 -8.50
N GLU A 32 0.93 0.75 -9.57
CA GLU A 32 0.41 0.56 -10.93
C GLU A 32 0.39 -0.92 -11.32
N GLN A 33 1.48 -1.65 -11.06
CA GLN A 33 1.54 -3.10 -11.34
C GLN A 33 0.52 -3.90 -10.53
N LEU A 34 0.30 -3.54 -9.26
CA LEU A 34 -0.67 -4.22 -8.40
C LEU A 34 -2.12 -3.96 -8.84
N ARG A 35 -2.42 -2.83 -9.48
CA ARG A 35 -3.78 -2.53 -10.00
C ARG A 35 -4.18 -3.42 -11.17
N ASP A 36 -3.21 -3.98 -11.88
CA ASP A 36 -3.44 -4.83 -13.05
C ASP A 36 -3.62 -6.31 -12.66
N LEU A 37 -3.49 -6.66 -11.37
CA LEU A 37 -3.64 -8.02 -10.88
C LEU A 37 -5.09 -8.30 -10.46
N ASP A 38 -5.65 -9.40 -10.95
CA ASP A 38 -7.03 -9.81 -10.64
C ASP A 38 -7.22 -10.10 -9.14
N GLU A 39 -6.18 -10.54 -8.44
CA GLU A 39 -6.22 -10.85 -7.00
C GLU A 39 -6.23 -9.61 -6.11
N ILE A 40 -5.93 -8.43 -6.65
CA ILE A 40 -5.90 -7.17 -5.90
C ILE A 40 -7.24 -6.46 -6.04
N GLU A 41 -8.00 -6.38 -4.95
CA GLU A 41 -9.27 -5.64 -4.93
C GLU A 41 -9.05 -4.12 -4.83
N ALA A 42 -8.03 -3.69 -4.10
CA ALA A 42 -7.68 -2.29 -3.94
C ALA A 42 -6.19 -2.13 -3.58
N VAL A 43 -5.57 -1.04 -4.02
CA VAL A 43 -4.22 -0.65 -3.60
C VAL A 43 -4.09 0.86 -3.52
N GLY A 44 -3.41 1.35 -2.48
CA GLY A 44 -3.21 2.78 -2.26
C GLY A 44 -2.04 3.09 -1.32
N ARG A 45 -1.74 4.38 -1.17
CA ARG A 45 -0.72 4.87 -0.25
C ARG A 45 -1.21 4.77 1.20
N VAL A 46 -0.29 4.50 2.12
CA VAL A 46 -0.62 4.43 3.55
C VAL A 46 -0.71 5.84 4.12
N SER A 47 -1.83 6.20 4.74
CA SER A 47 -1.97 7.49 5.42
C SER A 47 -1.08 7.56 6.66
N GLU A 48 -0.43 8.70 6.86
CA GLU A 48 0.26 8.99 8.12
C GLU A 48 -0.77 9.23 9.23
N VAL A 49 -0.77 8.35 10.24
CA VAL A 49 -1.53 8.58 11.47
C VAL A 49 -0.61 9.29 12.45
N ALA A 50 -1.01 10.47 12.94
CA ALA A 50 -0.22 11.16 13.95
C ALA A 50 -0.28 10.37 15.27
N PRO A 51 0.79 10.41 16.10
CA PRO A 51 0.92 9.61 17.32
C PRO A 51 -0.21 9.82 18.34
N ASP A 52 -0.93 10.95 18.30
CA ASP A 52 -1.99 11.30 19.26
C ASP A 52 -3.42 11.00 18.76
N GLY A 53 -3.59 10.24 17.66
CA GLY A 53 -4.90 9.95 17.08
C GLY A 53 -5.56 11.15 16.39
N SER A 54 -4.88 12.30 16.37
CA SER A 54 -5.14 13.38 15.44
C SER A 54 -4.83 12.88 14.03
N LYS A 55 -5.77 13.05 13.10
CA LYS A 55 -5.48 12.80 11.68
C LYS A 55 -4.32 13.73 11.30
N SER A 56 -3.15 13.18 10.94
CA SER A 56 -2.13 13.99 10.26
C SER A 56 -2.74 14.36 8.92
N GLY A 57 -3.22 15.60 8.83
CA GLY A 57 -4.34 15.93 7.96
C GLY A 57 -4.08 15.83 6.46
N LEU A 58 -2.86 15.60 5.97
CA LEU A 58 -2.54 15.69 4.53
C LEU A 58 -1.38 14.78 4.05
N GLY A 59 -0.83 13.88 4.88
CA GLY A 59 0.39 13.12 4.57
C GLY A 59 0.20 11.63 4.27
N PHE A 60 1.06 11.06 3.43
CA PHE A 60 1.20 9.62 3.21
C PHE A 60 2.59 9.16 3.63
N LEU A 61 2.70 7.94 4.14
CA LEU A 61 3.99 7.33 4.46
C LEU A 61 4.76 7.10 3.15
N THR A 62 5.86 7.83 3.00
CA THR A 62 6.73 7.78 1.83
C THR A 62 7.27 6.37 1.62
N GLY A 63 7.06 5.82 0.42
CA GLY A 63 7.54 4.48 0.09
C GLY A 63 6.73 3.34 0.74
N PHE A 64 5.48 3.59 1.16
CA PHE A 64 4.58 2.56 1.67
C PHE A 64 3.29 2.45 0.86
N LEU A 65 2.87 1.21 0.60
CA LEU A 65 1.58 0.88 0.00
C LEU A 65 0.78 -0.04 0.92
N MET A 66 -0.54 0.05 0.84
CA MET A 66 -1.47 -0.92 1.38
C MET A 66 -2.29 -1.52 0.24
N ALA A 67 -2.38 -2.86 0.20
CA ALA A 67 -3.17 -3.60 -0.76
C ALA A 67 -4.20 -4.47 -0.04
N GLU A 68 -5.41 -4.53 -0.59
CA GLU A 68 -6.46 -5.48 -0.23
C GLU A 68 -6.45 -6.62 -1.25
N VAL A 69 -6.27 -7.84 -0.77
CA VAL A 69 -6.09 -9.02 -1.62
C VAL A 69 -7.27 -9.98 -1.42
N ASN A 70 -7.74 -10.57 -2.51
CA ASN A 70 -8.76 -11.60 -2.52
C ASN A 70 -8.21 -12.90 -3.13
N LYS A 71 -8.29 -13.98 -2.35
CA LYS A 71 -7.79 -15.30 -2.73
C LYS A 71 -8.64 -16.03 -3.78
N GLU A 72 -9.86 -15.55 -4.08
CA GLU A 72 -10.79 -16.23 -4.98
C GLU A 72 -10.49 -16.02 -6.49
N ASN A 73 -9.56 -15.13 -6.85
CA ASN A 73 -9.20 -14.84 -8.24
C ASN A 73 -7.92 -15.56 -8.74
N GLY A 74 -7.45 -16.59 -8.02
CA GLY A 74 -6.26 -17.37 -8.37
C GLY A 74 -6.53 -18.83 -8.73
#